data_AF-A0A8C5IB43-F1
#
_entry.id   AF-A0A8C5IB43-F1
#
_cell.length_a   1.000
_cell.length_b   1.000
_cell.length_c   1.000
_cell.angle_alpha   90.00
_cell.angle_beta   90.00
_cell.angle_gamma   90.00
#
_symmetry.space_group_name_H-M   'P 1'
#
loop_
_entity.id
_entity.type
_entity.pdbx_description
1 polymer ?
#
loop_
_entity_poly.entity_id
_entity_poly.type
_entity_poly.pdbx_seq_one_letter_code
_entity_poly.pdbx_strand_id
1 'polypeptide(L)'
;MQNQLERLMGMHDGNRKTTKHPHLFKTPPKNSPKTPEFIVIPEGAASKAQTQDAGGLSSVTPRCASLPAQRHRLYRQELNLTLPAPLPLRAEAAWLQFQLGISRDGLYPRSSAAVSRLLRDLRDLPTVSADYSQDEKALLGACDCSQVVKPSGVHLKLVLRFQDFGKAMFKPMRQKREEETPEDFFYFVDFQRHNAEIAAFHLDRILDFRRVPPTVGRLINVTKEILEVTKNEVLQSVFFVSPASNVCFFAKCPYMCKTEYAVCGSPHLLEGSLSAFLPSLNLAPRLSIPNPWIRSYSFEGKEEWEVNPHYCNTVKEIYPYSNSNRLLNIVDMAIFDFLIGNMDRHHYEMFTKFGDDGFLLHLDNARGFGRHSHDELSILAPLSQCCVIKRSTWLRLQLLAEPEYRLSEVMRESLLQDPLAPVLTEPHLLALDRRLQLVLGAVGKCIDTFGEATVVANDTAQPRSPAVHRAKLDT
;
A
#
# COMPACT_ATOMS: atom_id res chain seq x y z
N MET A 1 12.88 0.54 31.88
CA MET A 1 12.63 0.29 30.45
C MET A 1 11.43 1.08 29.93
N GLN A 2 10.25 1.00 30.56
CA GLN A 2 9.02 1.71 30.17
C GLN A 2 9.19 3.25 30.04
N ASN A 3 9.78 3.90 31.05
CA ASN A 3 10.11 5.34 31.01
C ASN A 3 11.12 5.76 29.91
N GLN A 4 11.96 4.83 29.41
CA GLN A 4 12.85 5.10 28.27
C GLN A 4 12.14 4.86 26.93
N LEU A 5 11.27 3.84 26.87
CA LEU A 5 10.41 3.54 25.72
C LEU A 5 9.45 4.72 25.44
N GLU A 6 8.78 5.18 26.49
CA GLU A 6 7.88 6.33 26.45
C GLU A 6 8.60 7.60 26.04
N ARG A 7 9.83 7.85 26.52
CA ARG A 7 10.64 9.02 26.10
C ARG A 7 11.18 8.91 24.66
N LEU A 8 11.56 7.73 24.18
CA LEU A 8 12.01 7.50 22.80
C LEU A 8 10.86 7.65 21.79
N MET A 9 9.65 7.32 22.21
CA MET A 9 8.41 7.53 21.42
C MET A 9 7.72 8.86 21.72
N GLY A 10 8.20 9.58 22.75
CA GLY A 10 7.82 10.91 23.24
C GLY A 10 6.49 11.01 24.01
N MET A 11 5.94 9.91 24.52
CA MET A 11 4.67 9.94 25.26
C MET A 11 4.83 10.63 26.63
N HIS A 12 3.94 11.59 26.93
CA HIS A 12 3.86 12.27 28.23
C HIS A 12 2.72 11.69 29.08
N ASP A 13 3.01 11.46 30.36
CA ASP A 13 2.12 10.94 31.37
C ASP A 13 1.00 11.96 31.69
N GLY A 14 -0.27 11.62 31.38
CA GLY A 14 -1.38 12.56 31.54
C GLY A 14 -2.77 12.06 31.15
N ASN A 15 -3.48 11.57 32.16
CA ASN A 15 -4.95 11.42 32.28
C ASN A 15 -5.60 10.15 31.68
N ARG A 16 -6.09 9.29 32.60
CA ARG A 16 -6.45 7.87 32.43
C ARG A 16 -7.87 7.62 31.86
N LYS A 17 -8.44 8.55 31.08
CA LYS A 17 -9.83 8.47 30.56
C LYS A 17 -10.00 8.88 29.08
N THR A 18 -8.95 8.83 28.27
CA THR A 18 -8.99 9.26 26.86
C THR A 18 -8.58 8.14 25.91
N THR A 19 -9.24 8.09 24.74
CA THR A 19 -8.87 7.41 23.47
C THR A 19 -7.40 6.99 23.36
N LYS A 20 -7.13 5.70 23.06
CA LYS A 20 -5.78 5.10 23.06
C LYS A 20 -4.97 5.50 21.83
N HIS A 21 -5.64 5.65 20.68
CA HIS A 21 -5.03 5.99 19.39
C HIS A 21 -4.24 7.32 19.39
N PRO A 22 -4.78 8.47 19.85
CA PRO A 22 -4.05 9.74 19.81
C PRO A 22 -2.81 9.78 20.71
N HIS A 23 -2.68 8.91 21.70
CA HIS A 23 -1.47 8.86 22.55
C HIS A 23 -0.27 8.25 21.82
N LEU A 24 -0.49 7.30 20.89
CA LEU A 24 0.56 6.68 20.08
C LEU A 24 1.28 7.66 19.14
N PHE A 25 0.62 8.77 18.78
CA PHE A 25 1.10 9.75 17.79
C PHE A 25 1.54 11.09 18.38
N LYS A 26 1.52 11.27 19.71
CA LYS A 26 1.62 12.59 20.36
C LYS A 26 2.99 13.25 20.38
N THR A 27 4.00 12.70 19.72
CA THR A 27 5.34 13.28 19.72
C THR A 27 6.19 12.83 18.53
N PRO A 28 6.90 13.75 17.87
CA PRO A 28 7.96 13.39 16.93
C PRO A 28 9.18 12.86 17.70
N PRO A 29 9.91 11.86 17.17
CA PRO A 29 11.23 11.56 17.71
C PRO A 29 12.10 12.81 17.53
N LYS A 30 12.89 13.17 18.55
CA LYS A 30 13.83 14.29 18.47
C LYS A 30 14.96 13.95 17.48
N ASN A 31 14.70 14.10 16.18
CA ASN A 31 15.72 14.11 15.13
C ASN A 31 15.90 15.57 14.65
N SER A 32 17.12 16.08 14.78
CA SER A 32 17.56 17.42 14.31
C SER A 32 17.77 17.44 12.78
N PRO A 33 17.87 18.63 12.15
CA PRO A 33 17.47 18.87 10.78
C PRO A 33 18.55 18.40 9.80
N LYS A 34 18.32 17.27 9.14
CA LYS A 34 18.70 17.19 7.73
C LYS A 34 17.51 17.73 6.96
N THR A 35 17.73 18.65 6.02
CA THR A 35 16.70 19.00 5.03
C THR A 35 16.19 17.70 4.43
N PRO A 36 14.89 17.35 4.60
CA PRO A 36 14.39 16.07 4.12
C PRO A 36 14.61 16.00 2.61
N GLU A 37 15.12 14.87 2.14
CA GLU A 37 15.25 14.68 0.71
C GLU A 37 13.90 14.27 0.15
N PHE A 38 13.25 15.19 -0.57
CA PHE A 38 11.93 15.01 -1.16
C PHE A 38 12.02 14.51 -2.60
N ILE A 39 10.96 13.86 -3.08
CA ILE A 39 10.75 13.71 -4.51
C ILE A 39 10.47 15.11 -5.08
N VAL A 40 11.35 15.57 -5.98
CA VAL A 40 11.17 16.88 -6.62
C VAL A 40 10.22 16.68 -7.77
N ILE A 41 8.98 17.15 -7.61
CA ILE A 41 8.00 17.25 -8.69
C ILE A 41 8.07 18.71 -9.18
N PRO A 42 8.62 19.00 -10.37
CA PRO A 42 8.73 20.37 -10.85
C PRO A 42 7.36 21.05 -10.93
N GLU A 43 7.28 22.34 -10.61
CA GLU A 43 6.06 23.13 -10.81
C GLU A 43 5.61 23.03 -12.28
N GLY A 44 4.37 22.58 -12.52
CA GLY A 44 3.83 22.31 -13.85
C GLY A 44 4.10 20.91 -14.42
N ALA A 45 4.94 20.08 -13.79
CA ALA A 45 5.18 18.70 -14.20
C ALA A 45 4.03 17.75 -13.83
N ALA A 46 3.29 18.03 -12.75
CA ALA A 46 2.02 17.37 -12.44
C ALA A 46 1.02 17.52 -13.60
N SER A 47 0.98 18.71 -14.21
CA SER A 47 0.14 19.00 -15.39
C SER A 47 0.64 18.30 -16.66
N LYS A 48 1.95 18.06 -16.80
CA LYS A 48 2.54 17.32 -17.95
C LYS A 48 2.44 15.80 -17.82
N ALA A 49 2.65 15.23 -16.64
CA ALA A 49 2.51 13.78 -16.41
C ALA A 49 1.08 13.29 -16.64
N GLN A 50 0.08 14.17 -16.46
CA GLN A 50 -1.32 13.90 -16.80
C GLN A 50 -1.58 13.80 -18.32
N THR A 51 -0.70 14.31 -19.18
CA THR A 51 -0.86 14.25 -20.65
C THR A 51 -0.31 12.96 -21.29
N GLN A 52 0.65 12.28 -20.66
CA GLN A 52 1.29 11.08 -21.25
C GLN A 52 0.50 9.77 -21.03
N ASP A 53 -0.49 9.75 -20.12
CA ASP A 53 -1.44 8.63 -19.97
C ASP A 53 -2.48 8.57 -21.13
N ALA A 54 -2.40 9.47 -22.10
CA ALA A 54 -3.20 9.48 -23.32
C ALA A 54 -2.27 9.45 -24.53
N GLY A 55 -2.08 8.27 -25.13
CA GLY A 55 -1.55 8.01 -26.49
C GLY A 55 -0.63 9.07 -27.11
N GLY A 56 0.65 8.73 -27.26
CA GLY A 56 1.71 9.64 -27.65
C GLY A 56 1.46 10.49 -28.90
N LEU A 57 1.87 11.76 -28.81
CA LEU A 57 2.40 12.52 -29.94
C LEU A 57 3.29 13.63 -29.38
N SER A 58 4.54 13.64 -29.85
CA SER A 58 5.54 14.68 -29.62
C SER A 58 5.08 16.01 -30.23
N SER A 59 4.96 17.07 -29.42
CA SER A 59 5.38 18.43 -29.78
C SER A 59 5.17 19.40 -28.61
N VAL A 60 6.09 20.35 -28.52
CA VAL A 60 6.29 21.32 -27.43
C VAL A 60 5.30 22.50 -27.55
N THR A 61 4.57 22.84 -26.48
CA THR A 61 4.10 24.21 -26.09
C THR A 61 3.23 24.18 -24.82
N PRO A 62 3.06 25.29 -24.07
CA PRO A 62 2.43 25.30 -22.76
C PRO A 62 0.89 25.25 -22.88
N ARG A 63 0.34 24.03 -22.95
CA ARG A 63 -1.11 23.75 -23.02
C ARG A 63 -1.47 22.56 -22.13
N CYS A 64 -1.11 22.63 -20.84
CA CYS A 64 -1.12 21.45 -19.96
C CYS A 64 -2.45 21.18 -19.21
N ALA A 65 -3.41 22.10 -19.21
CA ALA A 65 -4.77 21.84 -18.71
C ALA A 65 -5.79 21.54 -19.83
N SER A 66 -5.40 21.77 -21.10
CA SER A 66 -6.34 21.75 -22.22
C SER A 66 -6.52 20.37 -22.85
N LEU A 67 -5.58 19.42 -22.74
CA LEU A 67 -5.67 18.13 -23.45
C LEU A 67 -6.75 17.17 -22.89
N PRO A 68 -6.84 16.92 -21.56
CA PRO A 68 -7.96 16.16 -21.00
C PRO A 68 -9.30 16.87 -21.20
N ALA A 69 -9.32 18.21 -21.07
CA ALA A 69 -10.49 19.04 -21.32
C ALA A 69 -10.92 19.02 -22.80
N GLN A 70 -9.98 18.98 -23.74
CA GLN A 70 -10.21 18.89 -25.18
C GLN A 70 -10.71 17.50 -25.57
N ARG A 71 -10.17 16.42 -24.99
CA ARG A 71 -10.72 15.06 -25.18
C ARG A 71 -12.09 14.89 -24.51
N HIS A 72 -12.35 15.60 -23.41
CA HIS A 72 -13.69 15.69 -22.81
C HIS A 72 -14.66 16.48 -23.66
N ARG A 73 -14.19 17.54 -24.33
CA ARG A 73 -14.95 18.32 -25.29
C ARG A 73 -15.29 17.54 -26.55
N LEU A 74 -14.32 16.88 -27.18
CA LEU A 74 -14.53 16.09 -28.40
C LEU A 74 -15.50 14.93 -28.17
N TYR A 75 -15.31 14.16 -27.10
CA TYR A 75 -16.21 13.05 -26.75
C TYR A 75 -17.64 13.51 -26.43
N ARG A 76 -17.81 14.63 -25.70
CA ARG A 76 -19.17 15.17 -25.44
C ARG A 76 -19.79 15.80 -26.69
N GLN A 77 -18.99 16.33 -27.61
CA GLN A 77 -19.48 16.79 -28.91
C GLN A 77 -19.95 15.61 -29.77
N GLU A 78 -19.27 14.47 -29.73
CA GLU A 78 -19.71 13.22 -30.36
C GLU A 78 -21.02 12.68 -29.74
N LEU A 79 -21.27 12.94 -28.45
CA LEU A 79 -22.44 12.49 -27.70
C LEU A 79 -23.53 13.55 -27.45
N ASN A 80 -23.44 14.74 -28.06
CA ASN A 80 -24.39 15.87 -27.87
C ASN A 80 -24.63 16.30 -26.40
N LEU A 81 -23.60 16.25 -25.55
CA LEU A 81 -23.70 16.63 -24.12
C LEU A 81 -23.15 18.05 -23.86
N THR A 82 -23.84 18.85 -23.05
CA THR A 82 -23.41 20.21 -22.66
C THR A 82 -22.05 20.22 -21.93
N LEU A 83 -21.21 21.21 -22.26
CA LEU A 83 -19.84 21.38 -21.74
C LEU A 83 -19.81 22.04 -20.36
N PRO A 84 -19.23 21.42 -19.31
CA PRO A 84 -18.88 22.10 -18.08
C PRO A 84 -17.58 22.91 -18.27
N ALA A 85 -17.38 23.94 -17.45
CA ALA A 85 -16.19 24.79 -17.48
C ALA A 85 -14.89 24.00 -17.19
N PRO A 86 -13.72 24.40 -17.74
CA PRO A 86 -12.44 23.78 -17.40
C PRO A 86 -12.14 23.93 -15.91
N LEU A 87 -11.91 22.81 -15.22
CA LEU A 87 -11.49 22.83 -13.82
C LEU A 87 -9.99 23.16 -13.72
N PRO A 88 -9.58 24.20 -12.99
CA PRO A 88 -8.16 24.51 -12.81
C PRO A 88 -7.51 23.52 -11.83
N LEU A 89 -6.27 23.13 -12.11
CA LEU A 89 -5.43 22.41 -11.14
C LEU A 89 -5.13 23.33 -9.96
N ARG A 90 -5.46 22.90 -8.74
CA ARG A 90 -5.22 23.67 -7.51
C ARG A 90 -3.96 23.15 -6.83
N ALA A 91 -3.02 24.05 -6.51
CA ALA A 91 -1.77 23.68 -5.82
C ALA A 91 -2.05 23.07 -4.44
N GLU A 92 -3.17 23.44 -3.82
CA GLU A 92 -3.58 23.04 -2.48
C GLU A 92 -4.29 21.68 -2.45
N ALA A 93 -4.50 21.03 -3.59
CA ALA A 93 -5.17 19.73 -3.68
C ALA A 93 -4.46 18.68 -2.82
N ALA A 94 -5.21 17.92 -2.03
CA ALA A 94 -4.63 17.04 -1.02
C ALA A 94 -3.76 15.92 -1.61
N TRP A 95 -4.15 15.38 -2.77
CA TRP A 95 -3.35 14.37 -3.47
C TRP A 95 -2.00 14.92 -3.94
N LEU A 96 -1.95 16.19 -4.36
CA LEU A 96 -0.72 16.84 -4.80
C LEU A 96 0.19 17.12 -3.61
N GLN A 97 -0.37 17.61 -2.50
CA GLN A 97 0.35 17.81 -1.25
C GLN A 97 0.89 16.49 -0.67
N PHE A 98 0.14 15.40 -0.80
CA PHE A 98 0.62 14.06 -0.48
C PHE A 98 1.84 13.69 -1.34
N GLN A 99 1.75 13.84 -2.67
CA GLN A 99 2.85 13.50 -3.58
C GLN A 99 4.11 14.35 -3.34
N LEU A 100 3.95 15.65 -3.10
CA LEU A 100 5.05 16.56 -2.76
C LEU A 100 5.67 16.26 -1.38
N GLY A 101 4.89 15.68 -0.46
CA GLY A 101 5.33 15.29 0.87
C GLY A 101 6.12 13.98 0.95
N ILE A 102 6.22 13.22 -0.16
CA ILE A 102 6.99 11.97 -0.19
C ILE A 102 8.48 12.29 -0.04
N SER A 103 9.12 11.67 0.95
CA SER A 103 10.53 11.88 1.29
C SER A 103 11.25 10.55 1.51
N ARG A 104 12.56 10.60 1.72
CA ARG A 104 13.37 9.40 2.04
C ARG A 104 12.87 8.65 3.29
N ASP A 105 12.15 9.32 4.20
CA ASP A 105 11.67 8.75 5.47
C ASP A 105 10.31 8.03 5.37
N GLY A 106 9.66 8.06 4.21
CA GLY A 106 8.39 7.37 3.96
C GLY A 106 7.46 8.12 2.99
N LEU A 107 6.29 7.53 2.72
CA LEU A 107 5.26 8.10 1.85
C LEU A 107 4.59 9.34 2.44
N TYR A 108 4.56 9.44 3.77
CA TYR A 108 3.95 10.57 4.45
C TYR A 108 4.55 10.77 5.85
N PRO A 109 4.53 12.01 6.39
CA PRO A 109 4.88 12.27 7.79
C PRO A 109 3.90 11.66 8.78
N ARG A 110 4.38 11.35 10.01
CA ARG A 110 3.57 10.75 11.10
C ARG A 110 2.25 11.48 11.37
N SER A 111 2.27 12.81 11.43
CA SER A 111 1.10 13.66 11.67
C SER A 111 0.83 14.56 10.46
N SER A 112 0.37 13.95 9.36
CA SER A 112 0.14 14.66 8.09
C SER A 112 -1.30 15.13 7.91
N ALA A 113 -1.52 16.45 8.00
CA ALA A 113 -2.80 17.07 7.67
C ALA A 113 -3.18 16.88 6.18
N ALA A 114 -2.20 16.69 5.29
CA ALA A 114 -2.45 16.38 3.89
C ALA A 114 -3.05 14.98 3.72
N VAL A 115 -2.55 13.97 4.45
CA VAL A 115 -3.11 12.61 4.43
C VAL A 115 -4.54 12.60 4.97
N SER A 116 -4.80 13.28 6.11
CA SER A 116 -6.17 13.36 6.65
C SER A 116 -7.15 14.05 5.70
N ARG A 117 -6.71 15.07 4.97
CA ARG A 117 -7.53 15.71 3.91
C ARG A 117 -7.73 14.77 2.74
N LEU A 118 -6.68 14.11 2.27
CA LEU A 118 -6.75 13.17 1.15
C LEU A 118 -7.71 12.02 1.40
N LEU A 119 -7.73 11.44 2.61
CA LEU A 119 -8.69 10.39 2.97
C LEU A 119 -10.14 10.89 2.89
N ARG A 120 -10.41 12.13 3.29
CA ARG A 120 -11.75 12.75 3.12
C ARG A 120 -12.06 13.03 1.66
N ASP A 121 -11.12 13.55 0.90
CA ASP A 121 -11.30 13.87 -0.52
C ASP A 121 -11.59 12.61 -1.34
N LEU A 122 -10.87 11.51 -1.09
CA LEU A 122 -11.15 10.21 -1.72
C LEU A 122 -12.54 9.67 -1.38
N ARG A 123 -13.04 9.94 -0.17
CA ARG A 123 -14.37 9.54 0.27
C ARG A 123 -15.47 10.40 -0.36
N ASP A 124 -15.25 11.71 -0.46
CA ASP A 124 -16.32 12.68 -0.67
C ASP A 124 -16.34 13.29 -2.09
N LEU A 125 -15.20 13.36 -2.79
CA LEU A 125 -15.14 14.00 -4.11
C LEU A 125 -15.83 13.14 -5.18
N PRO A 126 -16.55 13.75 -6.14
CA PRO A 126 -17.18 13.02 -7.23
C PRO A 126 -16.13 12.50 -8.22
N THR A 127 -16.38 11.31 -8.76
CA THR A 127 -15.60 10.77 -9.88
C THR A 127 -16.02 11.45 -11.18
N VAL A 128 -15.06 11.72 -12.05
CA VAL A 128 -15.26 12.36 -13.36
C VAL A 128 -14.79 11.50 -14.53
N SER A 129 -14.10 10.40 -14.22
CA SER A 129 -13.62 9.43 -15.20
C SER A 129 -13.27 8.12 -14.49
N ALA A 130 -13.54 7.00 -15.15
CA ALA A 130 -13.12 5.66 -14.74
C ALA A 130 -12.50 4.92 -15.93
N ASP A 131 -11.46 4.12 -15.69
CA ASP A 131 -10.77 3.36 -16.73
C ASP A 131 -10.04 2.16 -16.13
N TYR A 132 -9.62 1.21 -16.97
CA TYR A 132 -8.72 0.13 -16.57
C TYR A 132 -7.33 0.67 -16.24
N SER A 133 -6.60 -0.03 -15.37
CA SER A 133 -5.21 0.29 -15.11
C SER A 133 -4.31 -0.03 -16.32
N GLN A 134 -3.12 0.55 -16.40
CA GLN A 134 -2.23 0.34 -17.56
C GLN A 134 -1.85 -1.13 -17.76
N ASP A 135 -1.61 -1.86 -16.67
CA ASP A 135 -1.30 -3.29 -16.70
C ASP A 135 -2.49 -4.13 -17.17
N GLU A 136 -3.72 -3.80 -16.77
CA GLU A 136 -4.92 -4.45 -17.32
C GLU A 136 -5.08 -4.15 -18.81
N LYS A 137 -4.86 -2.90 -19.24
CA LYS A 137 -4.92 -2.53 -20.66
C LYS A 137 -3.89 -3.26 -21.51
N ALA A 138 -2.70 -3.50 -20.98
CA ALA A 138 -1.66 -4.26 -21.67
C ALA A 138 -2.06 -5.73 -21.91
N LEU A 139 -3.00 -6.25 -21.10
CA LEU A 139 -3.51 -7.60 -21.22
C LEU A 139 -4.73 -7.71 -22.15
N LEU A 140 -5.47 -6.62 -22.38
CA LEU A 140 -6.63 -6.59 -23.28
C LEU A 140 -6.24 -7.00 -24.71
N GLY A 141 -6.55 -8.25 -25.08
CA GLY A 141 -6.25 -8.84 -26.40
C GLY A 141 -5.25 -10.00 -26.39
N ALA A 142 -4.55 -10.23 -25.28
CA ALA A 142 -3.61 -11.36 -25.10
C ALA A 142 -4.15 -12.44 -24.14
N CYS A 143 -5.43 -12.36 -23.77
CA CYS A 143 -6.07 -13.27 -22.83
C CYS A 143 -6.52 -14.54 -23.57
N ASP A 144 -5.87 -15.66 -23.26
CA ASP A 144 -6.40 -16.96 -23.60
C ASP A 144 -7.35 -17.42 -22.48
N CYS A 145 -8.65 -17.24 -22.66
CA CYS A 145 -9.65 -17.67 -21.67
C CYS A 145 -9.76 -19.21 -21.56
N SER A 146 -9.01 -19.99 -22.37
CA SER A 146 -8.84 -21.44 -22.22
C SER A 146 -7.67 -21.82 -21.32
N GLN A 147 -6.71 -20.91 -21.09
CA GLN A 147 -5.60 -21.09 -20.16
C GLN A 147 -5.90 -20.38 -18.85
N VAL A 148 -6.30 -21.16 -17.85
CA VAL A 148 -6.24 -20.71 -16.46
C VAL A 148 -4.76 -20.60 -16.09
N VAL A 149 -4.40 -19.59 -15.31
CA VAL A 149 -3.09 -19.39 -14.68
C VAL A 149 -2.14 -18.42 -15.41
N LYS A 150 -2.18 -17.16 -14.98
CA LYS A 150 -0.96 -16.36 -14.79
C LYS A 150 -0.87 -15.94 -13.33
N PRO A 151 0.33 -15.83 -12.73
CA PRO A 151 0.49 -15.50 -11.33
C PRO A 151 0.00 -14.07 -11.02
N SER A 152 -0.48 -13.90 -9.79
CA SER A 152 -0.69 -12.64 -9.05
C SER A 152 -0.68 -11.32 -9.84
N GLY A 153 -1.83 -10.64 -9.90
CA GLY A 153 -1.91 -9.24 -10.32
C GLY A 153 -3.15 -8.87 -11.13
N VAL A 154 -3.82 -9.86 -11.74
CA VAL A 154 -4.95 -9.63 -12.64
C VAL A 154 -6.29 -9.93 -11.94
N HIS A 155 -6.64 -9.05 -11.02
CA HIS A 155 -7.97 -8.99 -10.40
C HIS A 155 -8.66 -7.70 -10.85
N LEU A 156 -10.00 -7.68 -10.86
CA LEU A 156 -10.76 -6.49 -11.24
C LEU A 156 -10.37 -5.32 -10.35
N LYS A 157 -9.71 -4.34 -10.93
CA LYS A 157 -9.39 -3.04 -10.31
C LYS A 157 -9.66 -1.95 -11.34
N LEU A 158 -9.93 -0.74 -10.89
CA LEU A 158 -10.20 0.38 -11.78
C LEU A 158 -9.45 1.61 -11.30
N VAL A 159 -9.05 2.45 -12.24
CA VAL A 159 -8.50 3.77 -11.94
C VAL A 159 -9.63 4.78 -11.99
N LEU A 160 -9.97 5.34 -10.84
CA LEU A 160 -10.94 6.43 -10.74
C LEU A 160 -10.20 7.76 -10.69
N ARG A 161 -10.71 8.76 -11.41
CA ARG A 161 -10.24 10.14 -11.36
C ARG A 161 -11.33 11.03 -10.78
N PHE A 162 -10.97 11.89 -9.85
CA PHE A 162 -11.86 12.80 -9.16
C PHE A 162 -11.85 14.21 -9.77
N GLN A 163 -12.81 15.03 -9.38
CA GLN A 163 -12.99 16.39 -9.87
C GLN A 163 -11.76 17.30 -9.67
N ASP A 164 -10.94 17.03 -8.66
CA ASP A 164 -9.69 17.73 -8.37
C ASP A 164 -8.47 17.16 -9.12
N PHE A 165 -8.71 16.29 -10.11
CA PHE A 165 -7.72 15.54 -10.90
C PHE A 165 -6.95 14.45 -10.17
N GLY A 166 -7.21 14.24 -8.87
CA GLY A 166 -6.65 13.12 -8.12
C GLY A 166 -7.04 11.79 -8.74
N LYS A 167 -6.17 10.79 -8.63
CA LYS A 167 -6.44 9.41 -9.04
C LYS A 167 -6.42 8.47 -7.83
N ALA A 168 -7.28 7.47 -7.83
CA ALA A 168 -7.23 6.37 -6.88
C ALA A 168 -7.43 5.02 -7.59
N MET A 169 -6.80 3.98 -7.04
CA MET A 169 -7.05 2.61 -7.43
C MET A 169 -8.25 2.11 -6.64
N PHE A 170 -9.31 1.76 -7.35
CA PHE A 170 -10.51 1.15 -6.82
C PHE A 170 -10.41 -0.37 -6.89
N LYS A 171 -10.53 -1.03 -5.74
CA LYS A 171 -10.70 -2.50 -5.66
C LYS A 171 -12.07 -2.80 -5.06
N PRO A 172 -13.00 -3.42 -5.82
CA PRO A 172 -14.36 -3.67 -5.34
C PRO A 172 -14.39 -4.80 -4.30
N MET A 173 -15.44 -4.81 -3.49
CA MET A 173 -15.80 -5.95 -2.65
C MET A 173 -16.06 -7.20 -3.50
N ARG A 174 -15.44 -8.31 -3.09
CA ARG A 174 -15.60 -9.65 -3.70
C ARG A 174 -16.02 -10.73 -2.72
N GLN A 175 -15.65 -10.55 -1.46
CA GLN A 175 -15.88 -11.51 -0.39
C GLN A 175 -16.47 -10.78 0.82
N LYS A 176 -17.35 -11.44 1.57
CA LYS A 176 -17.93 -10.90 2.80
C LYS A 176 -16.89 -10.79 3.90
N ARG A 177 -17.19 -10.00 4.94
CA ARG A 177 -16.27 -9.71 6.05
C ARG A 177 -16.02 -10.94 6.93
N GLU A 178 -17.00 -11.83 7.03
CA GLU A 178 -16.99 -13.01 7.89
C GLU A 178 -16.46 -14.26 7.19
N GLU A 179 -16.28 -14.21 5.88
CA GLU A 179 -15.82 -15.35 5.08
C GLU A 179 -14.29 -15.44 5.15
N GLU A 180 -13.76 -16.64 5.45
CA GLU A 180 -12.33 -16.94 5.34
C GLU A 180 -12.00 -17.52 3.94
N THR A 181 -10.76 -17.34 3.48
CA THR A 181 -10.23 -18.09 2.34
C THR A 181 -10.24 -19.59 2.68
N PRO A 182 -10.81 -20.46 1.83
CA PRO A 182 -10.78 -21.90 2.05
C PRO A 182 -9.35 -22.44 2.18
N GLU A 183 -9.14 -23.50 2.95
CA GLU A 183 -7.79 -24.02 3.21
C GLU A 183 -7.09 -24.56 1.97
N ASP A 184 -7.86 -25.12 1.03
CA ASP A 184 -7.37 -25.69 -0.24
C ASP A 184 -6.97 -24.62 -1.27
N PHE A 185 -7.21 -23.34 -1.00
CA PHE A 185 -6.87 -22.26 -1.93
C PHE A 185 -5.38 -21.93 -1.83
N PHE A 186 -4.67 -22.08 -2.94
CA PHE A 186 -3.31 -21.59 -3.06
C PHE A 186 -3.27 -20.06 -2.97
N TYR A 187 -2.21 -19.53 -2.35
CA TYR A 187 -2.01 -18.10 -2.11
C TYR A 187 -2.15 -17.22 -3.37
N PHE A 188 -1.80 -17.76 -4.55
CA PHE A 188 -1.92 -17.04 -5.83
C PHE A 188 -3.32 -17.09 -6.46
N VAL A 189 -4.23 -17.95 -5.95
CA VAL A 189 -5.63 -18.06 -6.39
C VAL A 189 -6.59 -17.26 -5.50
N ASP A 190 -6.19 -16.94 -4.25
CA ASP A 190 -6.99 -16.17 -3.29
C ASP A 190 -7.59 -14.88 -3.87
N PHE A 191 -8.73 -14.44 -3.32
CA PHE A 191 -9.38 -13.22 -3.75
C PHE A 191 -8.68 -11.98 -3.22
N GLN A 192 -8.63 -10.93 -4.05
CA GLN A 192 -8.27 -9.59 -3.58
C GLN A 192 -9.47 -8.93 -2.88
N ARG A 193 -9.22 -8.39 -1.68
CA ARG A 193 -10.21 -7.84 -0.76
C ARG A 193 -9.97 -6.36 -0.54
N HIS A 194 -11.03 -5.56 -0.69
CA HIS A 194 -11.01 -4.15 -0.32
C HIS A 194 -10.65 -3.89 1.15
N ASN A 195 -11.21 -4.67 2.08
CA ASN A 195 -10.96 -4.53 3.53
C ASN A 195 -9.48 -4.68 3.88
N ALA A 196 -8.77 -5.55 3.16
CA ALA A 196 -7.36 -5.79 3.41
C ALA A 196 -6.50 -4.58 3.01
N GLU A 197 -6.81 -3.88 1.92
CA GLU A 197 -6.09 -2.65 1.54
C GLU A 197 -6.31 -1.52 2.56
N ILE A 198 -7.55 -1.35 3.03
CA ILE A 198 -7.89 -0.34 4.04
C ILE A 198 -7.17 -0.66 5.35
N ALA A 199 -7.30 -1.90 5.83
CA ALA A 199 -6.65 -2.33 7.08
C ALA A 199 -5.12 -2.30 6.99
N ALA A 200 -4.53 -2.68 5.86
CA ALA A 200 -3.10 -2.62 5.62
C ALA A 200 -2.55 -1.18 5.80
N PHE A 201 -3.23 -0.18 5.24
CA PHE A 201 -2.85 1.23 5.43
C PHE A 201 -2.89 1.66 6.90
N HIS A 202 -3.97 1.31 7.61
CA HIS A 202 -4.10 1.67 9.03
C HIS A 202 -3.06 0.96 9.90
N LEU A 203 -2.74 -0.31 9.62
CA LEU A 203 -1.73 -1.08 10.33
C LEU A 203 -0.32 -0.53 10.06
N ASP A 204 0.02 -0.23 8.80
CA ASP A 204 1.28 0.40 8.39
C ASP A 204 1.51 1.74 9.12
N ARG A 205 0.45 2.52 9.30
CA ARG A 205 0.49 3.77 10.07
C ARG A 205 0.68 3.54 11.58
N ILE A 206 0.03 2.53 12.16
CA ILE A 206 0.18 2.15 13.57
C ILE A 206 1.58 1.61 13.87
N LEU A 207 2.15 0.84 12.94
CA LEU A 207 3.54 0.38 12.98
C LEU A 207 4.54 1.49 12.64
N ASP A 208 4.07 2.69 12.31
CA ASP A 208 4.87 3.86 11.95
C ASP A 208 5.86 3.61 10.79
N PHE A 209 5.56 2.61 9.96
CA PHE A 209 6.32 2.31 8.74
C PHE A 209 6.08 3.38 7.68
N ARG A 210 4.81 3.76 7.46
CA ARG A 210 4.38 4.81 6.52
C ARG A 210 4.79 4.51 5.07
N ARG A 211 4.58 3.27 4.64
CA ARG A 211 5.02 2.69 3.36
C ARG A 211 3.85 2.22 2.47
N VAL A 212 2.63 2.25 2.98
CA VAL A 212 1.39 1.96 2.22
C VAL A 212 0.72 3.27 1.80
N PRO A 213 0.28 3.45 0.53
CA PRO A 213 -0.47 4.64 0.13
C PRO A 213 -1.76 4.83 0.95
N PRO A 214 -2.18 6.08 1.23
CA PRO A 214 -3.45 6.36 1.91
C PRO A 214 -4.62 5.66 1.24
N THR A 215 -5.34 4.85 2.00
CA THR A 215 -6.46 4.04 1.51
C THR A 215 -7.69 4.25 2.37
N VAL A 216 -8.85 4.45 1.74
CA VAL A 216 -10.15 4.63 2.41
C VAL A 216 -11.21 3.75 1.77
N GLY A 217 -12.18 3.30 2.55
CA GLY A 217 -13.39 2.66 2.04
C GLY A 217 -14.36 3.67 1.42
N ARG A 218 -15.13 3.23 0.41
CA ARG A 218 -16.23 4.01 -0.15
C ARG A 218 -17.32 3.10 -0.72
N LEU A 219 -18.58 3.50 -0.50
CA LEU A 219 -19.72 3.00 -1.26
C LEU A 219 -19.77 3.74 -2.60
N ILE A 220 -19.52 3.04 -3.69
CA ILE A 220 -19.50 3.59 -5.05
C ILE A 220 -20.83 3.27 -5.73
N ASN A 221 -21.51 4.27 -6.28
CA ASN A 221 -22.59 4.05 -7.22
C ASN A 221 -22.01 3.65 -8.58
N VAL A 222 -21.95 2.36 -8.88
CA VAL A 222 -21.24 1.84 -10.07
C VAL A 222 -21.83 2.34 -11.38
N THR A 223 -23.10 2.76 -11.39
CA THR A 223 -23.72 3.38 -12.55
C THR A 223 -23.23 4.80 -12.74
N LYS A 224 -23.43 5.67 -11.73
CA LYS A 224 -23.10 7.10 -11.83
C LYS A 224 -21.60 7.39 -11.81
N GLU A 225 -20.85 6.64 -11.03
CA GLU A 225 -19.45 6.94 -10.70
C GLU A 225 -18.44 6.10 -11.49
N ILE A 226 -18.91 5.10 -12.25
CA ILE A 226 -18.05 4.28 -13.13
C ILE A 226 -18.63 4.24 -14.56
N LEU A 227 -19.81 3.66 -14.75
CA LEU A 227 -20.38 3.43 -16.09
C LEU A 227 -20.63 4.73 -16.87
N GLU A 228 -21.31 5.70 -16.26
CA GLU A 228 -21.67 6.96 -16.92
C GLU A 228 -20.47 7.90 -17.15
N VAL A 229 -19.37 7.72 -16.41
CA VAL A 229 -18.18 8.58 -16.48
C VAL A 229 -17.02 7.95 -17.25
N THR A 230 -17.06 6.65 -17.52
CA THR A 230 -16.03 6.01 -18.35
C THR A 230 -16.22 6.35 -19.82
N LYS A 231 -15.11 6.47 -20.55
CA LYS A 231 -15.07 6.59 -22.02
C LYS A 231 -14.47 5.36 -22.68
N ASN A 232 -14.17 4.34 -21.89
CA ASN A 232 -13.59 3.11 -22.38
C ASN A 232 -14.73 2.18 -22.79
N GLU A 233 -14.94 2.02 -24.10
CA GLU A 233 -16.02 1.18 -24.64
C GLU A 233 -15.93 -0.27 -24.18
N VAL A 234 -14.71 -0.79 -23.93
CA VAL A 234 -14.52 -2.13 -23.38
C VAL A 234 -15.07 -2.20 -21.96
N LEU A 235 -14.75 -1.21 -21.12
CA LEU A 235 -15.28 -1.14 -19.76
C LEU A 235 -16.80 -0.93 -19.76
N GLN A 236 -17.35 -0.13 -20.67
CA GLN A 236 -18.81 0.03 -20.81
C GLN A 236 -19.48 -1.30 -21.19
N SER A 237 -18.89 -2.05 -22.13
CA SER A 237 -19.47 -3.28 -22.68
C SER A 237 -19.59 -4.44 -21.69
N VAL A 238 -18.85 -4.40 -20.57
CA VAL A 238 -18.86 -5.46 -19.56
C VAL A 238 -19.88 -5.21 -18.44
N PHE A 239 -20.62 -4.10 -18.48
CA PHE A 239 -21.74 -3.86 -17.57
C PHE A 239 -22.99 -4.60 -18.02
N PHE A 240 -23.73 -5.16 -17.06
CA PHE A 240 -24.99 -5.86 -17.30
C PHE A 240 -25.91 -5.77 -16.07
N VAL A 241 -27.19 -6.13 -16.26
CA VAL A 241 -28.17 -6.25 -15.17
C VAL A 241 -28.33 -7.72 -14.82
N SER A 242 -28.15 -8.08 -13.55
CA SER A 242 -28.32 -9.46 -13.09
C SER A 242 -29.79 -9.88 -13.03
N PRO A 243 -30.09 -11.19 -12.91
CA PRO A 243 -31.46 -11.66 -12.67
C PRO A 243 -32.12 -11.08 -11.41
N ALA A 244 -31.32 -10.65 -10.43
CA ALA A 244 -31.79 -9.97 -9.22
C ALA A 244 -31.95 -8.44 -9.39
N SER A 245 -31.89 -7.93 -10.63
CA SER A 245 -31.99 -6.51 -10.96
C SER A 245 -30.86 -5.64 -10.38
N ASN A 246 -29.68 -6.23 -10.14
CA ASN A 246 -28.49 -5.49 -9.72
C ASN A 246 -27.65 -5.08 -10.94
N VAL A 247 -26.99 -3.93 -10.87
CA VAL A 247 -26.00 -3.52 -11.88
C VAL A 247 -24.66 -4.16 -11.55
N CYS A 248 -24.11 -4.91 -12.49
CA CYS A 248 -22.89 -5.69 -12.35
C CYS A 248 -21.89 -5.38 -13.45
N PHE A 249 -20.61 -5.66 -13.19
CA PHE A 249 -19.55 -5.62 -14.20
C PHE A 249 -18.43 -6.61 -13.85
N PHE A 250 -17.63 -7.00 -14.86
CA PHE A 250 -16.53 -7.95 -14.71
C PHE A 250 -15.29 -7.54 -15.52
N ALA A 251 -14.16 -8.21 -15.31
CA ALA A 251 -12.91 -7.96 -16.04
C ALA A 251 -12.79 -8.90 -17.26
N LYS A 252 -12.35 -8.40 -18.42
CA LYS A 252 -12.26 -9.20 -19.66
C LYS A 252 -11.02 -10.14 -19.74
N CYS A 253 -10.19 -10.27 -18.70
CA CYS A 253 -8.91 -11.02 -18.75
C CYS A 253 -8.58 -11.85 -17.47
N PRO A 254 -7.54 -12.70 -17.50
CA PRO A 254 -7.60 -14.15 -17.68
C PRO A 254 -8.13 -14.96 -16.48
N TYR A 255 -8.20 -14.40 -15.26
CA TYR A 255 -8.87 -15.11 -14.16
C TYR A 255 -10.39 -15.10 -14.33
N MET A 256 -10.92 -14.09 -15.04
CA MET A 256 -12.32 -13.66 -14.86
C MET A 256 -13.07 -13.40 -16.16
N CYS A 257 -12.73 -14.14 -17.22
CA CYS A 257 -13.51 -14.13 -18.48
C CYS A 257 -14.95 -14.68 -18.31
N LYS A 258 -15.36 -15.07 -17.10
CA LYS A 258 -16.65 -15.66 -16.80
C LYS A 258 -17.47 -14.73 -15.91
N THR A 259 -18.78 -14.68 -16.15
CA THR A 259 -19.74 -13.88 -15.37
C THR A 259 -19.81 -14.28 -13.89
N GLU A 260 -19.34 -15.48 -13.53
CA GLU A 260 -19.20 -15.95 -12.14
C GLU A 260 -18.26 -15.09 -11.28
N TYR A 261 -17.43 -14.28 -11.93
CA TYR A 261 -16.48 -13.38 -11.29
C TYR A 261 -16.87 -11.91 -11.33
N ALA A 262 -18.11 -11.63 -11.76
CA ALA A 262 -18.66 -10.29 -11.74
C ALA A 262 -18.81 -9.77 -10.31
N VAL A 263 -18.68 -8.46 -10.16
CA VAL A 263 -19.08 -7.75 -8.93
C VAL A 263 -20.35 -6.97 -9.22
N CYS A 264 -21.26 -6.93 -8.25
CA CYS A 264 -22.59 -6.35 -8.40
C CYS A 264 -22.86 -5.36 -7.28
N GLY A 265 -23.51 -4.24 -7.60
CA GLY A 265 -24.09 -3.37 -6.59
C GLY A 265 -25.36 -3.95 -5.96
N SER A 266 -25.94 -3.21 -5.01
CA SER A 266 -27.25 -3.54 -4.42
C SER A 266 -28.20 -2.32 -4.42
N PRO A 267 -28.98 -2.09 -5.50
CA PRO A 267 -28.71 -2.58 -6.85
C PRO A 267 -27.56 -1.84 -7.55
N HIS A 268 -27.23 -0.61 -7.11
CA HIS A 268 -26.18 0.22 -7.71
C HIS A 268 -24.97 0.48 -6.81
N LEU A 269 -25.13 0.38 -5.49
CA LEU A 269 -24.07 0.68 -4.55
C LEU A 269 -23.19 -0.55 -4.33
N LEU A 270 -21.88 -0.38 -4.51
CA LEU A 270 -20.87 -1.41 -4.30
C LEU A 270 -19.77 -0.86 -3.40
N GLU A 271 -19.46 -1.58 -2.33
CA GLU A 271 -18.32 -1.25 -1.46
C GLU A 271 -17.01 -1.52 -2.18
N GLY A 272 -15.99 -0.72 -1.87
CA GLY A 272 -14.62 -1.00 -2.25
C GLY A 272 -13.63 -0.05 -1.60
N SER A 273 -12.34 -0.31 -1.84
CA SER A 273 -11.24 0.48 -1.32
C SER A 273 -10.72 1.43 -2.39
N LEU A 274 -10.40 2.66 -1.99
CA LEU A 274 -9.73 3.66 -2.82
C LEU A 274 -8.34 3.94 -2.28
N SER A 275 -7.31 3.43 -2.95
CA SER A 275 -5.91 3.69 -2.63
C SER A 275 -5.39 4.85 -3.47
N ALA A 276 -4.88 5.90 -2.81
CA ALA A 276 -4.33 7.08 -3.47
C ALA A 276 -3.20 6.70 -4.46
N PHE A 277 -3.22 7.29 -5.65
CA PHE A 277 -2.13 7.08 -6.61
C PHE A 277 -0.83 7.75 -6.16
N LEU A 278 0.25 6.99 -6.27
CA LEU A 278 1.62 7.52 -6.23
C LEU A 278 1.88 8.44 -7.45
N PRO A 279 2.94 9.27 -7.41
CA PRO A 279 3.32 10.06 -8.58
C PRO A 279 3.53 9.17 -9.81
N SER A 280 3.24 9.74 -10.98
CA SER A 280 3.48 9.07 -12.26
C SER A 280 4.93 8.59 -12.36
N LEU A 281 5.15 7.44 -13.00
CA LEU A 281 6.49 6.88 -13.24
C LEU A 281 7.39 7.84 -14.02
N ASN A 282 6.82 8.78 -14.79
CA ASN A 282 7.59 9.80 -15.52
C ASN A 282 8.17 10.89 -14.59
N LEU A 283 7.58 11.08 -13.40
CA LEU A 283 8.05 12.05 -12.40
C LEU A 283 8.86 11.38 -11.31
N ALA A 284 8.41 10.20 -10.87
CA ALA A 284 9.06 9.41 -9.84
C ALA A 284 9.14 7.95 -10.33
N PRO A 285 10.18 7.63 -11.13
CA PRO A 285 10.43 6.25 -11.54
C PRO A 285 10.55 5.33 -10.34
N ARG A 286 10.04 4.11 -10.49
CA ARG A 286 10.12 3.07 -9.48
C ARG A 286 10.73 1.81 -10.07
N LEU A 287 11.48 1.11 -9.25
CA LEU A 287 12.01 -0.23 -9.56
C LEU A 287 11.12 -1.26 -8.87
N SER A 288 10.70 -2.27 -9.62
CA SER A 288 10.06 -3.47 -9.09
C SER A 288 11.12 -4.57 -9.00
N ILE A 289 11.35 -5.08 -7.80
CA ILE A 289 12.42 -6.03 -7.49
C ILE A 289 11.79 -7.30 -6.93
N PRO A 290 12.16 -8.50 -7.43
CA PRO A 290 11.72 -9.76 -6.85
C PRO A 290 12.14 -9.87 -5.38
N ASN A 291 11.21 -10.31 -4.55
CA ASN A 291 11.51 -10.63 -3.15
C ASN A 291 12.39 -11.90 -3.09
N PRO A 292 13.53 -11.93 -2.37
CA PRO A 292 14.32 -13.16 -2.24
C PRO A 292 13.55 -14.32 -1.59
N TRP A 293 12.52 -14.01 -0.81
CA TRP A 293 11.58 -15.00 -0.25
C TRP A 293 10.27 -15.09 -1.05
N ILE A 294 10.32 -14.81 -2.36
CA ILE A 294 9.21 -15.10 -3.30
C ILE A 294 8.91 -16.61 -3.27
N ARG A 295 7.64 -16.99 -3.43
CA ARG A 295 7.22 -18.41 -3.55
C ARG A 295 7.27 -18.88 -5.00
N SER A 296 7.14 -20.18 -5.23
CA SER A 296 7.28 -20.81 -6.55
C SER A 296 6.13 -20.53 -7.53
N TYR A 297 5.01 -19.96 -7.07
CA TYR A 297 3.79 -19.72 -7.86
C TYR A 297 3.34 -20.93 -8.70
N SER A 298 3.57 -22.12 -8.14
CA SER A 298 3.25 -23.41 -8.74
C SER A 298 2.62 -24.32 -7.70
N PHE A 299 1.92 -25.36 -8.14
CA PHE A 299 1.22 -26.28 -7.23
C PHE A 299 2.18 -27.23 -6.49
N GLU A 300 3.32 -27.59 -7.10
CA GLU A 300 4.25 -28.59 -6.57
C GLU A 300 5.65 -28.04 -6.25
N GLY A 301 6.01 -26.89 -6.84
CA GLY A 301 7.34 -26.33 -6.69
C GLY A 301 7.57 -25.75 -5.30
N LYS A 302 8.81 -25.89 -4.82
CA LYS A 302 9.31 -25.21 -3.63
C LYS A 302 10.49 -24.33 -4.00
N GLU A 303 10.63 -23.23 -3.28
CA GLU A 303 11.76 -22.31 -3.44
C GLU A 303 12.92 -22.68 -2.51
N GLU A 304 14.12 -22.20 -2.84
CA GLU A 304 15.34 -22.55 -2.10
C GLU A 304 15.21 -22.20 -0.61
N TRP A 305 14.61 -21.05 -0.28
CA TRP A 305 14.42 -20.60 1.09
C TRP A 305 13.47 -21.49 1.91
N GLU A 306 12.60 -22.28 1.26
CA GLU A 306 11.65 -23.18 1.94
C GLU A 306 12.33 -24.48 2.39
N VAL A 307 13.44 -24.86 1.74
CA VAL A 307 14.16 -26.12 2.01
C VAL A 307 15.54 -25.91 2.63
N ASN A 308 16.12 -24.71 2.50
CA ASN A 308 17.42 -24.35 3.04
C ASN A 308 17.29 -23.43 4.27
N PRO A 309 17.53 -23.93 5.51
CA PRO A 309 17.45 -23.11 6.72
C PRO A 309 18.54 -22.02 6.80
N HIS A 310 19.59 -22.12 5.98
CA HIS A 310 20.70 -21.16 5.92
C HIS A 310 20.61 -20.22 4.72
N TYR A 311 19.49 -20.20 3.99
CA TYR A 311 19.31 -19.38 2.79
C TYR A 311 19.68 -17.90 2.98
N CYS A 312 19.35 -17.32 4.14
CA CYS A 312 19.68 -15.92 4.40
C CYS A 312 21.19 -15.62 4.42
N ASN A 313 22.06 -16.61 4.71
CA ASN A 313 23.51 -16.41 4.65
C ASN A 313 23.94 -16.08 3.22
N THR A 314 23.40 -16.78 2.23
CA THR A 314 23.61 -16.49 0.81
C THR A 314 23.02 -15.13 0.43
N VAL A 315 21.80 -14.82 0.89
CA VAL A 315 21.18 -13.51 0.61
C VAL A 315 22.03 -12.36 1.12
N LYS A 316 22.62 -12.48 2.33
CA LYS A 316 23.50 -11.46 2.92
C LYS A 316 24.76 -11.18 2.10
N GLU A 317 25.16 -12.06 1.19
CA GLU A 317 26.32 -11.87 0.32
C GLU A 317 25.96 -11.22 -1.03
N ILE A 318 24.68 -11.23 -1.41
CA ILE A 318 24.20 -10.76 -2.71
C ILE A 318 23.84 -9.27 -2.63
N TYR A 319 24.37 -8.45 -3.54
CA TYR A 319 23.93 -7.06 -3.72
C TYR A 319 22.47 -7.04 -4.27
N PRO A 320 21.57 -6.17 -3.77
CA PRO A 320 21.79 -5.09 -2.78
C PRO A 320 21.52 -5.48 -1.31
N TYR A 321 21.30 -6.77 -1.01
CA TYR A 321 20.97 -7.28 0.33
C TYR A 321 22.16 -7.35 1.28
N SER A 322 23.38 -7.34 0.74
CA SER A 322 24.61 -7.19 1.50
C SER A 322 24.72 -5.84 2.24
N ASN A 323 23.91 -4.84 1.84
CA ASN A 323 23.66 -3.66 2.67
C ASN A 323 22.65 -4.00 3.78
N SER A 324 23.07 -3.79 5.04
CA SER A 324 22.23 -4.02 6.22
C SER A 324 20.85 -3.35 6.17
N ASN A 325 20.72 -2.15 5.60
CA ASN A 325 19.46 -1.42 5.60
C ASN A 325 18.41 -2.07 4.68
N ARG A 326 18.85 -2.61 3.54
CA ARG A 326 17.96 -3.33 2.61
C ARG A 326 17.33 -4.54 3.28
N LEU A 327 18.16 -5.38 3.89
CA LEU A 327 17.70 -6.59 4.55
C LEU A 327 16.77 -6.26 5.73
N LEU A 328 17.10 -5.24 6.51
CA LEU A 328 16.24 -4.75 7.60
C LEU A 328 14.88 -4.26 7.09
N ASN A 329 14.83 -3.59 5.93
CA ASN A 329 13.56 -3.19 5.32
C ASN A 329 12.73 -4.40 4.87
N ILE A 330 13.36 -5.48 4.39
CA ILE A 330 12.66 -6.73 4.05
C ILE A 330 12.10 -7.38 5.30
N VAL A 331 12.83 -7.38 6.42
CA VAL A 331 12.31 -7.92 7.68
C VAL A 331 11.11 -7.09 8.19
N ASP A 332 11.15 -5.76 8.12
CA ASP A 332 9.98 -4.93 8.43
C ASP A 332 8.76 -5.32 7.57
N MET A 333 8.98 -5.53 6.26
CA MET A 333 7.94 -5.94 5.32
C MET A 333 7.41 -7.35 5.62
N ALA A 334 8.27 -8.30 5.97
CA ALA A 334 7.89 -9.66 6.34
C ALA A 334 7.06 -9.69 7.64
N ILE A 335 7.42 -8.86 8.62
CA ILE A 335 6.62 -8.70 9.85
C ILE A 335 5.24 -8.11 9.51
N PHE A 336 5.20 -7.09 8.65
CA PHE A 336 3.95 -6.50 8.18
C PHE A 336 3.06 -7.54 7.47
N ASP A 337 3.63 -8.25 6.50
CA ASP A 337 2.93 -9.27 5.72
C ASP A 337 2.47 -10.43 6.61
N PHE A 338 3.25 -10.84 7.61
CA PHE A 338 2.85 -11.88 8.56
C PHE A 338 1.66 -11.45 9.42
N LEU A 339 1.69 -10.22 9.96
CA LEU A 339 0.60 -9.69 10.78
C LEU A 339 -0.72 -9.70 10.01
N ILE A 340 -0.71 -9.35 8.72
CA ILE A 340 -1.91 -9.39 7.88
C ILE A 340 -2.17 -10.78 7.27
N GLY A 341 -1.20 -11.69 7.26
CA GLY A 341 -1.30 -13.01 6.63
C GLY A 341 -1.19 -12.95 5.10
N ASN A 342 -0.45 -12.00 4.55
CA ASN A 342 -0.25 -11.85 3.11
C ASN A 342 0.93 -12.71 2.63
N MET A 343 0.62 -13.77 1.88
CA MET A 343 1.62 -14.68 1.31
C MET A 343 2.09 -14.28 -0.10
N ASP A 344 1.51 -13.23 -0.69
CA ASP A 344 1.65 -12.90 -2.13
C ASP A 344 2.64 -11.76 -2.40
N ARG A 345 3.62 -11.55 -1.50
CA ARG A 345 4.68 -10.54 -1.66
C ARG A 345 5.76 -11.03 -2.62
N HIS A 346 5.42 -11.19 -3.89
CA HIS A 346 6.40 -11.63 -4.90
C HIS A 346 7.42 -10.57 -5.27
N HIS A 347 7.02 -9.32 -5.27
CA HIS A 347 7.89 -8.19 -5.59
C HIS A 347 7.63 -7.08 -4.58
N TYR A 348 8.61 -6.19 -4.45
CA TYR A 348 8.44 -4.92 -3.77
C TYR A 348 8.91 -3.79 -4.69
N GLU A 349 8.34 -2.61 -4.50
CA GLU A 349 8.70 -1.43 -5.28
C GLU A 349 9.51 -0.43 -4.46
N MET A 350 10.28 0.40 -5.15
CA MET A 350 11.00 1.53 -4.55
C MET A 350 11.12 2.70 -5.50
N PHE A 351 11.21 3.90 -4.95
CA PHE A 351 11.60 5.07 -5.74
C PHE A 351 13.08 5.02 -6.11
N THR A 352 13.38 5.07 -7.42
CA THR A 352 14.76 5.07 -7.94
C THR A 352 15.57 6.22 -7.33
N LYS A 353 14.93 7.37 -7.07
CA LYS A 353 15.57 8.56 -6.50
C LYS A 353 16.29 8.30 -5.17
N PHE A 354 15.75 7.45 -4.31
CA PHE A 354 16.32 7.22 -2.97
C PHE A 354 17.45 6.19 -2.97
N GLY A 355 17.71 5.53 -4.10
CA GLY A 355 18.76 4.52 -4.24
C GLY A 355 18.53 3.31 -3.34
N ASP A 356 19.60 2.56 -3.07
CA ASP A 356 19.53 1.28 -2.35
C ASP A 356 19.07 1.41 -0.89
N ASP A 357 19.30 2.58 -0.29
CA ASP A 357 18.91 2.90 1.09
C ASP A 357 17.48 3.46 1.21
N GLY A 358 16.74 3.55 0.10
CA GLY A 358 15.33 3.91 0.12
C GLY A 358 14.48 2.90 0.91
N PHE A 359 13.32 3.36 1.38
CA PHE A 359 12.32 2.46 1.96
C PHE A 359 11.62 1.65 0.86
N LEU A 360 11.06 0.49 1.24
CA LEU A 360 10.28 -0.36 0.34
C LEU A 360 8.81 0.07 0.37
N LEU A 361 8.18 0.13 -0.78
CA LEU A 361 6.75 0.40 -0.90
C LEU A 361 5.96 -0.89 -0.65
N HIS A 362 4.99 -0.83 0.27
CA HIS A 362 4.12 -1.95 0.61
C HIS A 362 2.82 -1.82 -0.22
N LEU A 363 2.88 -2.12 -1.52
CA LEU A 363 1.73 -2.02 -2.45
C LEU A 363 0.95 -3.34 -2.53
N ASP A 364 -0.27 -3.33 -3.06
CA ASP A 364 -1.06 -4.55 -3.32
C ASP A 364 -1.22 -5.49 -2.10
N ASN A 365 -1.85 -4.98 -1.03
CA ASN A 365 -2.04 -5.72 0.21
C ASN A 365 -3.38 -6.48 0.25
N ALA A 366 -4.09 -6.51 -0.87
CA ALA A 366 -5.45 -7.05 -0.98
C ALA A 366 -5.60 -8.55 -0.66
N ARG A 367 -4.51 -9.31 -0.56
CA ARG A 367 -4.51 -10.73 -0.12
C ARG A 367 -4.18 -10.92 1.36
N GLY A 368 -4.04 -9.83 2.11
CA GLY A 368 -4.06 -9.90 3.56
C GLY A 368 -5.47 -10.19 4.10
N PHE A 369 -5.55 -10.51 5.39
CA PHE A 369 -6.79 -10.73 6.14
C PHE A 369 -7.74 -11.73 5.47
N GLY A 370 -7.20 -12.76 4.82
CA GLY A 370 -7.99 -13.85 4.24
C GLY A 370 -8.39 -14.92 5.26
N ARG A 371 -7.54 -15.17 6.27
CA ARG A 371 -7.80 -16.15 7.33
C ARG A 371 -7.45 -15.55 8.69
N HIS A 372 -8.39 -15.52 9.63
CA HIS A 372 -8.15 -15.13 11.02
C HIS A 372 -7.85 -16.34 11.91
N SER A 373 -8.28 -17.54 11.51
CA SER A 373 -8.09 -18.78 12.26
C SER A 373 -6.72 -19.45 12.03
N HIS A 374 -5.97 -19.00 11.01
CA HIS A 374 -4.65 -19.54 10.64
C HIS A 374 -3.55 -18.48 10.72
N ASP A 375 -2.35 -18.88 11.12
CA ASP A 375 -1.14 -18.03 11.13
C ASP A 375 -0.04 -18.68 10.27
N GLU A 376 0.26 -18.09 9.12
CA GLU A 376 1.21 -18.66 8.18
C GLU A 376 2.66 -18.29 8.56
N LEU A 377 3.28 -19.15 9.37
CA LEU A 377 4.63 -18.91 9.92
C LEU A 377 5.72 -18.79 8.84
N SER A 378 5.53 -19.37 7.65
CA SER A 378 6.52 -19.27 6.57
C SER A 378 6.72 -17.84 6.06
N ILE A 379 5.76 -16.92 6.28
CA ILE A 379 5.93 -15.49 5.96
C ILE A 379 7.04 -14.85 6.81
N LEU A 380 7.28 -15.34 8.04
CA LEU A 380 8.36 -14.86 8.91
C LEU A 380 9.74 -15.43 8.57
N ALA A 381 9.89 -16.23 7.51
CA ALA A 381 11.18 -16.79 7.10
C ALA A 381 12.32 -15.74 7.01
N PRO A 382 12.14 -14.52 6.47
CA PRO A 382 13.18 -13.51 6.48
C PRO A 382 13.64 -13.14 7.90
N LEU A 383 12.72 -13.01 8.86
CA LEU A 383 13.07 -12.71 10.26
C LEU A 383 13.79 -13.89 10.91
N SER A 384 13.23 -15.09 10.79
CA SER A 384 13.73 -16.27 11.49
C SER A 384 15.04 -16.82 10.93
N GLN A 385 15.28 -16.68 9.62
CA GLN A 385 16.54 -17.09 8.99
C GLN A 385 17.64 -16.05 9.16
N CYS A 386 17.31 -14.75 9.07
CA CYS A 386 18.32 -13.70 9.11
C CYS A 386 18.68 -13.25 10.52
N CYS A 387 17.74 -13.41 11.47
CA CYS A 387 17.83 -12.97 12.86
C CYS A 387 18.35 -11.52 13.00
N VAL A 388 17.77 -10.60 12.24
CA VAL A 388 18.04 -9.16 12.34
C VAL A 388 16.72 -8.40 12.38
N ILE A 389 16.65 -7.33 13.18
CA ILE A 389 15.49 -6.43 13.26
C ILE A 389 15.95 -5.01 13.60
N LYS A 390 15.23 -4.00 13.13
CA LYS A 390 15.48 -2.61 13.53
C LYS A 390 15.09 -2.40 14.99
N ARG A 391 15.88 -1.59 15.69
CA ARG A 391 15.57 -1.16 17.06
C ARG A 391 14.24 -0.40 17.10
N SER A 392 13.99 0.50 16.14
CA SER A 392 12.71 1.22 16.08
C SER A 392 11.49 0.28 15.96
N THR A 393 11.56 -0.71 15.07
CA THR A 393 10.52 -1.73 14.87
C THR A 393 10.36 -2.59 16.12
N TRP A 394 11.46 -3.11 16.68
CA TRP A 394 11.44 -3.93 17.89
C TRP A 394 10.72 -3.25 19.06
N LEU A 395 11.11 -2.01 19.38
CA LEU A 395 10.51 -1.27 20.50
C LEU A 395 9.02 -0.98 20.26
N ARG A 396 8.63 -0.73 19.01
CA ARG A 396 7.22 -0.48 18.65
C ARG A 396 6.37 -1.74 18.77
N LEU A 397 6.89 -2.90 18.35
CA LEU A 397 6.20 -4.18 18.51
C LEU A 397 6.00 -4.52 20.00
N GLN A 398 7.02 -4.30 20.83
CA GLN A 398 6.91 -4.47 22.28
C GLN A 398 5.84 -3.56 22.87
N LEU A 399 5.83 -2.27 22.50
CA LEU A 399 4.78 -1.35 22.95
C LEU A 399 3.38 -1.84 22.60
N LEU A 400 3.17 -2.26 21.34
CA LEU A 400 1.85 -2.69 20.86
C LEU A 400 1.36 -4.00 21.49
N ALA A 401 2.23 -4.72 22.21
CA ALA A 401 1.85 -5.88 23.01
C ALA A 401 1.42 -5.52 24.44
N GLU A 402 1.71 -4.31 24.91
CA GLU A 402 1.31 -3.85 26.25
C GLU A 402 -0.22 -3.66 26.34
N PRO A 403 -0.86 -3.97 27.48
CA PRO A 403 -2.32 -3.84 27.64
C PRO A 403 -2.88 -2.44 27.31
N GLU A 404 -2.11 -1.39 27.61
CA GLU A 404 -2.48 0.01 27.37
C GLU A 404 -2.52 0.35 25.87
N TYR A 405 -1.68 -0.30 25.06
CA TYR A 405 -1.48 -0.01 23.63
C TYR A 405 -1.78 -1.21 22.71
N ARG A 406 -2.46 -2.22 23.24
CA ARG A 406 -2.79 -3.48 22.55
C ARG A 406 -3.18 -3.25 21.08
N LEU A 407 -2.49 -3.94 20.18
CA LEU A 407 -2.59 -3.75 18.74
C LEU A 407 -4.04 -3.83 18.24
N SER A 408 -4.80 -4.85 18.65
CA SER A 408 -6.22 -5.00 18.26
C SER A 408 -7.07 -3.78 18.61
N GLU A 409 -6.88 -3.20 19.79
CA GLU A 409 -7.64 -2.05 20.28
C GLU A 409 -7.28 -0.76 19.53
N VAL A 410 -5.98 -0.53 19.31
CA VAL A 410 -5.52 0.62 18.52
C VAL A 410 -5.98 0.49 17.07
N MET A 411 -5.94 -0.73 16.51
CA MET A 411 -6.40 -1.02 15.16
C MET A 411 -7.90 -0.77 15.02
N ARG A 412 -8.71 -1.29 15.96
CA ARG A 412 -10.15 -1.04 16.05
C ARG A 412 -10.46 0.44 16.06
N GLU A 413 -9.85 1.20 16.96
CA GLU A 413 -10.07 2.64 17.08
C GLU A 413 -9.66 3.41 15.81
N SER A 414 -8.55 3.00 15.17
CA SER A 414 -8.09 3.56 13.90
C SER A 414 -9.11 3.33 12.78
N LEU A 415 -9.67 2.13 12.68
CA LEU A 415 -10.59 1.72 11.61
C LEU A 415 -12.00 2.29 11.76
N LEU A 416 -12.42 2.67 12.97
CA LEU A 416 -13.70 3.35 13.20
C LEU A 416 -13.84 4.69 12.47
N GLN A 417 -12.72 5.26 11.98
CA GLN A 417 -12.71 6.50 11.21
C GLN A 417 -13.06 6.27 9.72
N ASP A 418 -13.03 5.02 9.26
CA ASP A 418 -13.36 4.67 7.87
C ASP A 418 -14.89 4.56 7.71
N PRO A 419 -15.47 5.07 6.60
CA PRO A 419 -16.92 4.99 6.37
C PRO A 419 -17.45 3.56 6.19
N LEU A 420 -16.60 2.58 5.89
CA LEU A 420 -16.99 1.16 5.78
C LEU A 420 -16.84 0.40 7.11
N ALA A 421 -16.66 1.09 8.23
CA ALA A 421 -16.59 0.48 9.55
C ALA A 421 -17.85 -0.37 9.85
N PRO A 422 -17.69 -1.60 10.38
CA PRO A 422 -16.43 -2.27 10.68
C PRO A 422 -15.70 -2.78 9.43
N VAL A 423 -14.41 -2.44 9.29
CA VAL A 423 -13.56 -2.91 8.16
C VAL A 423 -13.03 -4.32 8.41
N LEU A 424 -12.60 -4.61 9.65
CA LEU A 424 -12.20 -5.94 10.10
C LEU A 424 -13.19 -6.46 11.13
N THR A 425 -13.43 -7.77 11.11
CA THR A 425 -14.22 -8.47 12.13
C THR A 425 -13.38 -8.69 13.41
N GLU A 426 -14.05 -8.97 14.53
CA GLU A 426 -13.39 -9.27 15.81
C GLU A 426 -12.31 -10.35 15.70
N PRO A 427 -12.54 -11.50 15.02
CA PRO A 427 -11.53 -12.53 14.95
C PRO A 427 -10.23 -12.06 14.28
N HIS A 428 -10.30 -11.21 13.24
CA HIS A 428 -9.11 -10.63 12.61
C HIS A 428 -8.36 -9.68 13.55
N LEU A 429 -9.08 -8.87 14.33
CA LEU A 429 -8.46 -7.98 15.32
C LEU A 429 -7.72 -8.80 16.39
N LEU A 430 -8.33 -9.86 16.92
CA LEU A 430 -7.69 -10.75 17.90
C LEU A 430 -6.51 -11.54 17.29
N ALA A 431 -6.60 -11.92 16.01
CA ALA A 431 -5.50 -12.56 15.30
C ALA A 431 -4.26 -11.65 15.21
N LEU A 432 -4.42 -10.33 15.10
CA LEU A 432 -3.29 -9.40 15.11
C LEU A 432 -2.48 -9.47 16.41
N ASP A 433 -3.15 -9.54 17.57
CA ASP A 433 -2.47 -9.68 18.86
C ASP A 433 -1.73 -11.02 18.96
N ARG A 434 -2.39 -12.10 18.55
CA ARG A 434 -1.79 -13.45 18.53
C ARG A 434 -0.55 -13.50 17.64
N ARG A 435 -0.64 -12.95 16.42
CA ARG A 435 0.49 -12.87 15.48
C ARG A 435 1.59 -11.97 16.02
N LEU A 436 1.28 -10.85 16.66
CA LEU A 436 2.28 -10.00 17.30
C LEU A 436 3.10 -10.77 18.34
N GLN A 437 2.45 -11.59 19.18
CA GLN A 437 3.16 -12.45 20.14
C GLN A 437 4.09 -13.46 19.45
N LEU A 438 3.67 -14.03 18.31
CA LEU A 438 4.52 -14.93 17.53
C LEU A 438 5.76 -14.21 16.95
N VAL A 439 5.59 -12.96 16.48
CA VAL A 439 6.73 -12.13 16.05
C VAL A 439 7.69 -11.87 17.20
N LEU A 440 7.17 -11.44 18.36
CA LEU A 440 7.99 -11.19 19.55
C LEU A 440 8.74 -12.45 20.00
N GLY A 441 8.06 -13.60 19.98
CA GLY A 441 8.67 -14.90 20.29
C GLY A 441 9.76 -15.30 19.30
N ALA A 442 9.59 -15.02 18.01
CA ALA A 442 10.62 -15.27 16.99
C ALA A 442 11.87 -14.40 17.22
N VAL A 443 11.68 -13.11 17.52
CA VAL A 443 12.79 -12.21 17.87
C VAL A 443 13.48 -12.67 19.16
N GLY A 444 12.71 -13.06 20.19
CA GLY A 444 13.24 -13.59 21.44
C GLY A 444 14.17 -14.79 21.22
N LYS A 445 13.73 -15.78 20.41
CA LYS A 445 14.58 -16.92 20.03
C LYS A 445 15.87 -16.49 19.34
N CYS A 446 15.81 -15.52 18.43
CA CYS A 446 17.02 -14.98 17.80
C CYS A 446 17.96 -14.32 18.81
N ILE A 447 17.42 -13.52 19.75
CA ILE A 447 18.20 -12.85 20.80
C ILE A 447 18.86 -13.87 21.73
N ASP A 448 18.13 -14.89 22.16
CA ASP A 448 18.66 -15.96 23.02
C ASP A 448 19.80 -16.73 22.33
N THR A 449 19.73 -16.86 21.00
CA THR A 449 20.73 -17.62 20.21
C THR A 449 21.96 -16.78 19.84
N PHE A 450 21.79 -15.52 19.44
CA PHE A 450 22.85 -14.70 18.82
C PHE A 450 23.22 -13.45 19.62
N GLY A 451 22.48 -13.16 20.70
CA GLY A 451 22.63 -11.96 21.53
C GLY A 451 21.93 -10.72 20.96
N GLU A 452 21.39 -9.88 21.86
CA GLU A 452 20.60 -8.69 21.49
C GLU A 452 21.38 -7.72 20.59
N ALA A 453 22.67 -7.50 20.88
CA ALA A 453 23.51 -6.57 20.11
C ALA A 453 23.70 -6.99 18.64
N THR A 454 23.63 -8.29 18.35
CA THR A 454 23.74 -8.84 16.99
C THR A 454 22.41 -8.75 16.25
N VAL A 455 21.31 -9.03 16.95
CA VAL A 455 19.97 -9.14 16.36
C VAL A 455 19.32 -7.76 16.17
N VAL A 456 19.47 -6.87 17.16
CA VAL A 456 18.79 -5.57 17.17
C VAL A 456 19.69 -4.48 16.59
N ALA A 457 19.52 -4.22 15.30
CA ALA A 457 20.27 -3.20 14.58
C ALA A 457 19.84 -1.79 15.02
N ASN A 458 20.81 -0.95 15.39
CA ASN A 458 20.53 0.39 15.86
C ASN A 458 20.34 1.38 14.71
N ASP A 459 19.08 1.59 14.32
CA ASP A 459 18.64 2.58 13.33
C ASP A 459 18.24 3.94 13.96
N THR A 460 18.38 4.06 15.29
CA THR A 460 18.01 5.27 16.05
C THR A 460 19.19 6.18 16.37
N ALA A 461 20.43 5.72 16.16
CA ALA A 461 21.63 6.51 16.38
C ALA A 461 21.96 7.37 15.15
N GLN A 462 22.40 8.62 15.39
CA GLN A 462 22.94 9.47 14.33
C GLN A 462 24.18 8.81 13.71
N PRO A 463 24.34 8.81 12.36
CA PRO A 463 25.62 8.46 11.78
C PRO A 463 26.67 9.45 12.31
N ARG A 464 27.73 8.93 12.93
CA ARG A 464 28.87 9.75 13.37
C ARG A 464 29.37 10.53 12.15
N SER A 465 29.44 11.85 12.27
CA SER A 465 30.08 12.71 11.28
C SER A 465 31.47 12.13 10.94
N PRO A 466 31.87 12.05 9.67
CA PRO A 466 33.23 11.66 9.34
C PRO A 466 34.17 12.61 10.08
N ALA A 467 35.08 12.06 10.89
CA ALA A 467 36.12 12.85 11.52
C ALA A 467 36.88 13.57 10.40
N VAL A 468 36.80 14.90 10.40
CA VAL A 468 37.61 15.73 9.50
C VAL A 468 39.07 15.44 9.87
N HIS A 469 39.74 14.61 9.08
CA HIS A 469 41.20 14.54 9.09
C HIS A 469 41.72 15.91 8.65
N ARG A 470 41.94 16.80 9.62
CA ARG A 470 42.85 17.93 9.44
C ARG A 470 44.24 17.35 9.25
N ALA A 471 44.64 17.13 8.00
CA ALA A 471 46.04 17.03 7.66
C ALA A 471 46.70 18.34 8.09
N LYS A 472 47.59 18.26 9.10
CA LYS A 472 48.56 19.32 9.35
C LYS A 472 49.48 19.37 8.14
N LEU A 473 49.46 20.48 7.40
CA LEU A 473 50.64 20.88 6.63
C LEU A 473 51.62 21.43 7.66
N ASP A 474 52.65 20.66 7.96
CA ASP A 474 53.87 21.21 8.54
C ASP A 474 54.73 21.77 7.39
N THR A 475 55.25 22.97 7.65
CA THR A 475 56.07 23.86 6.81
C THR A 475 57.36 23.27 6.29
#